data_AF-A0A7C5TKG5-F1
#
_entry.id   AF-A0A7C5TKG5-F1
#
_cell.length_a   1.000
_cell.length_b   1.000
_cell.length_c   1.000
_cell.angle_alpha   90.00
_cell.angle_beta   90.00
_cell.angle_gamma   90.00
#
_symmetry.space_group_name_H-M   'P 1'
#
loop_
_entity.id
_entity.type
_entity.pdbx_description
1 polymer ?
#
loop_
_entity_poly.entity_id
_entity_poly.type
_entity_poly.pdbx_seq_one_letter_code
_entity_poly.pdbx_strand_id
1 'polypeptide(L)' 'MSLNLDFVLTTDRCLMTNHHGKEFIGFMATGPAVGMPEPVWKWMACPKMKGDE' A
#
# COMPACT_ATOMS: atom_id res chain seq x y z
N MET A 1 -7.83 8.84 -35.90
CA MET A 1 -8.69 8.11 -34.94
C MET A 1 -7.81 7.76 -33.75
N SER A 2 -8.03 8.39 -32.59
CA SER A 2 -7.24 8.13 -31.39
C SER A 2 -7.90 6.98 -30.61
N LEU A 3 -7.12 5.97 -30.23
CA LEU A 3 -7.57 4.89 -29.36
C LEU A 3 -7.45 5.36 -27.91
N ASN A 4 -8.59 5.54 -27.24
CA ASN A 4 -8.62 5.67 -25.78
C ASN A 4 -8.60 4.26 -25.19
N LEU A 5 -7.50 3.93 -24.52
CA LEU A 5 -7.31 2.65 -23.84
C LEU A 5 -7.14 2.90 -22.35
N ASP A 6 -8.00 2.26 -21.55
CA ASP A 6 -7.89 2.26 -20.10
C ASP A 6 -7.09 1.04 -19.63
N PHE A 7 -6.11 1.26 -18.76
CA PHE A 7 -5.29 0.21 -18.19
C PHE A 7 -5.55 0.11 -16.69
N VAL A 8 -5.91 -1.08 -16.21
CA VAL A 8 -6.06 -1.37 -14.77
C VAL A 8 -4.79 -2.06 -14.28
N LEU A 9 -4.07 -1.41 -13.38
CA LEU A 9 -2.92 -1.98 -12.68
C LEU A 9 -3.33 -2.33 -11.25
N THR A 10 -3.13 -3.59 -10.86
CA THR A 10 -3.34 -4.06 -9.49
C THR A 10 -2.00 -4.38 -8.83
N THR A 11 -1.95 -4.17 -7.53
CA THR A 11 -0.76 -4.31 -6.71
C THR A 11 -1.19 -4.51 -5.26
N ASP A 12 -0.38 -5.19 -4.47
CA ASP A 12 -0.62 -5.25 -3.04
C ASP A 12 -0.44 -3.88 -2.40
N ARG A 13 -1.30 -3.55 -1.43
CA ARG A 13 -1.29 -2.25 -0.77
C ARG A 13 0.09 -1.97 -0.15
N CYS A 14 0.73 -2.96 0.46
CA CYS A 14 2.01 -2.80 1.14
C CYS A 14 3.17 -2.52 0.15
N LEU A 15 2.98 -2.75 -1.15
CA LEU A 15 3.96 -2.49 -2.21
C LEU A 15 3.79 -1.13 -2.91
N MET A 16 2.68 -0.43 -2.65
CA MET A 16 2.28 0.75 -3.42
C MET A 16 1.96 1.97 -2.53
N THR A 17 2.38 1.99 -1.26
CA THR A 17 2.00 3.10 -0.37
C THR A 17 2.84 4.36 -0.60
N ASN A 18 2.18 5.52 -0.66
CA ASN A 18 2.79 6.85 -0.68
C ASN A 18 2.48 7.68 0.60
N HIS A 19 1.71 7.13 1.53
CA HIS A 19 1.41 7.75 2.81
C HIS A 19 2.67 7.67 3.71
N HIS A 20 3.13 8.83 4.21
CA HIS A 20 4.43 9.04 4.85
C HIS A 20 5.66 9.07 3.92
N GLY A 21 5.54 9.58 2.69
CA GLY A 21 6.71 10.13 1.99
C GLY A 21 7.60 9.13 1.25
N LYS A 22 7.02 8.01 0.75
CA LYS A 22 7.72 7.00 -0.09
C LYS A 22 8.73 6.12 0.67
N GLU A 23 8.58 5.95 1.98
CA GLU A 23 9.36 4.96 2.70
C GLU A 23 8.91 3.55 2.27
N PHE A 24 9.86 2.72 1.83
CA PHE A 24 9.57 1.33 1.48
C PHE A 24 9.44 0.50 2.77
N ILE A 25 8.22 0.41 3.29
CA ILE A 25 7.89 -0.37 4.49
C ILE A 25 7.66 -1.86 4.15
N GLY A 26 7.91 -2.27 2.90
CA GLY A 26 7.66 -3.64 2.42
C GLY A 26 8.35 -4.73 3.26
N PHE A 27 9.53 -4.46 3.83
CA PHE A 27 10.21 -5.40 4.74
C PHE A 27 9.54 -5.52 6.13
N MET A 28 8.88 -4.47 6.61
CA MET A 28 8.11 -4.53 7.85
C MET A 28 6.77 -5.26 7.62
N ALA A 29 6.18 -5.10 6.43
CA ALA A 29 4.95 -5.79 6.04
C ALA A 29 5.13 -7.32 5.88
N THR A 30 6.34 -7.81 5.63
CA THR A 30 6.63 -9.26 5.59
C THR A 30 6.83 -9.89 6.97
N GLY A 31 7.08 -9.07 8.01
CA GLY A 31 7.21 -9.54 9.38
C GLY A 31 5.85 -9.76 10.06
N PRO A 32 5.65 -10.83 10.85
CA PRO A 32 4.41 -11.01 11.61
C PRO A 32 4.22 -9.89 12.65
N ALA A 33 2.96 -9.55 12.94
CA ALA A 33 2.60 -8.56 13.96
C ALA A 33 2.82 -9.11 15.39
N VAL A 34 4.07 -9.26 15.81
CA VAL A 34 4.43 -9.79 17.13
C VAL A 34 4.33 -8.69 18.17
N GLY A 35 3.49 -8.88 19.19
CA GLY A 35 3.37 -7.96 20.33
C GLY A 35 2.58 -6.69 20.06
N MET A 36 1.89 -6.57 18.92
CA MET A 36 1.07 -5.41 18.59
C MET A 36 -0.29 -5.80 17.99
N PRO A 37 -1.38 -5.06 18.30
CA PRO A 37 -2.67 -5.30 17.68
C PRO A 37 -2.63 -5.17 16.15
N GLU A 38 -3.25 -6.15 15.48
CA GLU A 38 -3.29 -6.26 14.01
C GLU A 38 -3.78 -4.98 13.28
N PRO A 39 -4.77 -4.22 13.78
CA PRO A 39 -5.22 -2.99 13.12
C PRO A 39 -4.14 -1.90 13.10
N VAL A 40 -3.36 -1.80 14.18
CA VAL A 40 -2.26 -0.84 14.30
C VAL A 40 -1.12 -1.25 13.39
N TRP A 41 -0.83 -2.55 13.32
CA TRP A 41 0.18 -3.10 12.42
C TRP A 41 -0.16 -2.86 10.96
N LYS A 42 -1.42 -3.12 10.56
CA LYS A 42 -1.89 -2.83 9.20
C LYS A 42 -1.85 -1.34 8.89
N TRP A 43 -2.14 -0.47 9.86
CA TRP A 43 -2.06 0.98 9.65
C TRP A 43 -0.62 1.45 9.42
N MET A 44 0.35 0.92 10.16
CA MET A 44 1.77 1.29 10.02
C MET A 44 2.43 0.63 8.81
N ALA A 45 2.23 -0.67 8.59
CA ALA A 45 2.93 -1.45 7.57
C ALA A 45 2.24 -1.42 6.20
N CYS A 46 0.92 -1.26 6.16
CA CYS A 46 0.12 -1.29 4.93
C CYS A 46 -0.93 -0.16 4.90
N PRO A 47 -0.51 1.12 5.01
CA PRO A 47 -1.42 2.25 4.99
C PRO A 47 -2.25 2.32 3.70
N LYS A 48 -3.48 2.81 3.81
CA LYS A 48 -4.38 2.98 2.67
C LYS A 48 -3.74 3.92 1.64
N MET A 49 -3.71 3.50 0.39
CA MET A 49 -3.28 4.36 -0.71
C MET A 49 -4.33 5.45 -0.94
N LYS A 50 -3.87 6.68 -1.15
CA LYS A 50 -4.74 7.73 -1.68
C LYS A 50 -5.06 7.38 -3.13
N GLY A 51 -6.31 7.01 -3.40
CA GLY A 51 -6.83 6.97 -4.76
C GLY A 51 -7.28 8.36 -5.20
N ASP A 52 -7.55 8.52 -6.49
CA ASP A 52 -8.33 9.63 -6.99
C ASP A 52 -9.76 9.56 -6.39
N GLU A 53 -10.43 10.70 -6.27
CA GLU A 53 -11.80 10.80 -5.74
C GLU A 53 -12.81 9.94 -6.51
#